data_AF-A0A917VU72-F1
#
_entry.id   AF-A0A917VU72-F1
#
_cell.length_a   1.000
_cell.length_b   1.000
_cell.length_c   1.000
_cell.angle_alpha   90.00
_cell.angle_beta   90.00
_cell.angle_gamma   90.00
#
_symmetry.space_group_name_H-M   'P 1'
#
loop_
_entity.id
_entity.type
_entity.pdbx_description
1 polymer ?
#
loop_
_entity_poly.entity_id
_entity_poly.type
_entity_poly.pdbx_seq_one_letter_code
_entity_poly.pdbx_strand_id
1 'polypeptide(L)'
;MCHEVALRVCRAAGFTPRARHHIDDFDAVLALVAADQGVALVPQLATVSKPAVRLIAVPTRRRTRIGYRSGAAAHPAVMAVVTALRASAGAFVRA
;
A
#
# COMPACT_ATOMS: atom_id res chain seq x y z
N MET A 1 0.80 -9.95 1.39
CA MET A 1 1.82 -9.20 2.19
C MET A 1 1.25 -8.01 2.98
N CYS A 2 0.13 -7.38 2.59
CA CYS A 2 -0.49 -6.32 3.40
C CYS A 2 -1.32 -6.85 4.58
N HIS A 3 -1.88 -8.06 4.45
CA HIS A 3 -2.61 -8.74 5.51
C HIS A 3 -1.79 -8.89 6.81
N GLU A 4 -0.54 -9.37 6.72
CA GLU A 4 0.38 -9.49 7.87
C GLU A 4 0.63 -8.15 8.57
N VAL A 5 0.77 -7.07 7.81
CA VAL A 5 0.94 -5.73 8.38
C VAL A 5 -0.33 -5.31 9.12
N ALA A 6 -1.51 -5.54 8.55
CA ALA A 6 -2.78 -5.25 9.22
C ALA A 6 -2.91 -6.03 10.54
N LEU A 7 -2.63 -7.34 10.54
CA LEU A 7 -2.63 -8.14 11.76
C LEU A 7 -1.62 -7.63 12.79
N ARG A 8 -0.42 -7.25 12.36
CA ARG A 8 0.61 -6.72 13.25
C ARG A 8 0.21 -5.37 13.86
N VAL A 9 -0.37 -4.47 13.06
CA VAL A 9 -0.84 -3.16 13.51
C VAL A 9 -1.98 -3.30 14.51
N CYS A 10 -2.97 -4.14 14.23
CA CYS A 10 -4.07 -4.41 15.17
C CYS A 10 -3.56 -5.03 16.48
N ARG A 11 -2.67 -6.03 16.39
CA ARG A 11 -2.08 -6.66 17.59
C ARG A 11 -1.25 -5.67 18.41
N ALA A 12 -0.49 -4.79 17.76
CA ALA A 12 0.24 -3.72 18.44
C ALA A 12 -0.70 -2.70 19.13
N ALA A 13 -1.92 -2.54 18.62
CA ALA A 13 -2.99 -1.77 19.25
C ALA A 13 -3.79 -2.56 20.32
N GLY A 14 -3.39 -3.80 20.63
CA GLY A 14 -3.98 -4.60 21.70
C GLY A 14 -5.20 -5.45 21.32
N PHE A 15 -5.51 -5.59 20.02
CA PHE A 15 -6.65 -6.42 19.57
C PHE A 15 -6.32 -7.30 18.37
N THR A 16 -7.10 -8.37 18.18
CA THR A 16 -6.99 -9.23 16.99
C THR A 16 -8.20 -8.96 16.09
N PRO A 17 -8.00 -8.57 14.81
CA PRO A 17 -9.11 -8.27 13.93
C PRO A 17 -9.82 -9.57 13.53
N ARG A 18 -11.16 -9.52 13.41
CA ARG A 18 -11.94 -10.63 12.86
C ARG A 18 -12.10 -10.42 11.35
N ALA A 19 -11.35 -11.18 10.56
CA ALA A 19 -11.44 -11.10 9.10
C ALA A 19 -12.72 -11.80 8.61
N ARG A 20 -13.67 -11.04 8.05
CA ARG A 20 -14.88 -11.57 7.40
C ARG A 20 -14.67 -11.88 5.93
N HIS A 21 -13.75 -11.14 5.28
CA HIS A 21 -13.41 -11.26 3.87
C HIS A 21 -11.89 -11.23 3.70
N HIS A 22 -11.39 -12.05 2.76
CA HIS A 22 -9.99 -12.08 2.35
C HIS A 22 -9.94 -11.79 0.85
N ILE A 23 -9.28 -10.68 0.49
CA ILE A 23 -9.25 -10.16 -0.87
C ILE A 23 -7.86 -9.59 -1.11
N ASP A 24 -7.28 -9.95 -2.25
CA ASP A 24 -5.91 -9.57 -2.62
C ASP A 24 -5.86 -8.38 -3.61
N ASP A 25 -7.03 -7.86 -4.00
CA ASP A 25 -7.18 -6.66 -4.82
C ASP A 25 -7.73 -5.48 -4.01
N PHE A 26 -7.09 -4.31 -4.13
CA PHE A 26 -7.47 -3.15 -3.33
C PHE A 26 -8.74 -2.46 -3.83
N ASP A 27 -8.99 -2.45 -5.14
CA ASP A 27 -10.19 -1.84 -5.68
C ASP A 27 -11.43 -2.62 -5.22
N ALA A 28 -11.38 -3.95 -5.24
CA ALA A 28 -12.41 -4.81 -4.68
C ALA A 28 -12.62 -4.61 -3.17
N VAL A 29 -11.54 -4.45 -2.39
CA VAL A 29 -11.63 -4.13 -0.97
C VAL A 29 -12.34 -2.79 -0.75
N LEU A 30 -11.96 -1.76 -1.49
CA LEU A 30 -12.57 -0.43 -1.39
C LEU A 30 -14.04 -0.44 -1.81
N ALA A 31 -14.41 -1.21 -2.83
CA ALA A 31 -15.79 -1.41 -3.26
C ALA A 31 -16.64 -2.07 -2.15
N LEU A 32 -16.12 -3.07 -1.45
CA LEU A 32 -16.82 -3.67 -0.31
C LEU A 32 -16.99 -2.72 0.86
N VAL A 33 -15.97 -1.91 1.16
CA VAL A 33 -16.09 -0.87 2.20
C VAL A 33 -17.13 0.17 1.79
N ALA A 34 -17.18 0.57 0.51
CA ALA A 34 -18.21 1.47 -0.02
C ALA A 34 -19.62 0.85 0.05
N ALA A 35 -19.73 -0.48 -0.04
CA ALA A 35 -20.97 -1.24 0.14
C ALA A 35 -21.28 -1.59 1.61
N ASP A 36 -20.65 -0.90 2.56
CA ASP A 36 -20.87 -1.05 4.01
C ASP A 36 -20.59 -2.47 4.56
N GLN A 37 -19.73 -3.24 3.88
CA GLN A 37 -19.39 -4.61 4.30
C GLN A 37 -18.27 -4.68 5.35
N GLY A 38 -17.79 -3.52 5.83
CA GLY A 38 -16.81 -3.43 6.92
C GLY A 38 -15.79 -2.31 6.74
N VAL A 39 -14.62 -2.48 7.37
CA VAL A 39 -13.49 -1.55 7.30
C VAL A 39 -12.24 -2.28 6.83
N ALA A 40 -11.31 -1.55 6.20
CA ALA A 40 -10.08 -2.11 5.69
C ALA A 40 -8.87 -1.21 6.00
N LEU A 41 -7.71 -1.85 6.22
CA LEU A 41 -6.42 -1.16 6.22
C LEU A 41 -5.77 -1.32 4.85
N VAL A 42 -5.64 -0.22 4.11
CA VAL A 42 -5.05 -0.19 2.77
C VAL A 42 -3.80 0.68 2.74
N PRO A 43 -2.80 0.39 1.89
CA PRO A 43 -1.68 1.31 1.67
C PRO A 43 -2.18 2.58 0.95
N GLN A 44 -1.50 3.72 1.17
CA GLN A 44 -1.84 4.98 0.49
C GLN A 44 -1.86 4.85 -1.05
N LEU A 45 -1.01 4.00 -1.62
CA LEU A 45 -1.01 3.74 -3.07
C LEU A 45 -2.33 3.18 -3.62
N ALA A 46 -3.15 2.55 -2.77
CA ALA A 46 -4.48 2.07 -3.16
C ALA A 46 -5.53 3.18 -3.27
N THR A 47 -5.24 4.41 -2.80
CA THR A 47 -6.22 5.50 -2.78
C THR A 47 -6.09 6.45 -3.96
N VAL A 48 -5.25 6.12 -4.96
CA VAL A 48 -5.00 6.95 -6.15
C VAL A 48 -6.29 7.23 -6.93
N SER A 49 -7.20 6.27 -6.99
CA SER A 49 -8.48 6.36 -7.69
C SER A 49 -9.55 7.22 -7.00
N LYS A 50 -9.21 7.88 -5.87
CA LYS A 50 -10.15 8.67 -5.03
C LYS A 50 -11.43 7.88 -4.71
N PRO A 51 -11.33 6.85 -3.86
CA PRO A 51 -12.48 6.00 -3.56
C PRO A 51 -13.58 6.79 -2.84
N ALA A 52 -14.84 6.43 -3.08
CA ALA A 52 -16.02 7.00 -2.41
C ALA A 52 -16.17 6.50 -0.96
N VAL A 53 -15.06 6.44 -0.21
CA VAL A 53 -14.99 5.99 1.18
C VAL A 53 -14.26 7.02 2.03
N ARG A 54 -14.57 7.05 3.32
CA ARG A 54 -13.83 7.90 4.26
C ARG A 54 -12.47 7.29 4.56
N LEU A 55 -11.41 8.05 4.29
CA LEU A 55 -10.03 7.65 4.59
C LEU A 55 -9.58 8.22 5.93
N ILE A 56 -8.98 7.38 6.77
CA ILE A 56 -8.42 7.77 8.07
C ILE A 56 -6.94 7.43 8.07
N ALA A 57 -6.09 8.42 8.36
CA ALA A 57 -4.65 8.22 8.46
C ALA A 57 -4.32 7.40 9.71
N VAL A 58 -3.48 6.38 9.54
CA VAL A 58 -2.97 5.53 10.62
C VAL A 58 -1.46 5.81 10.79
N PRO A 59 -0.90 5.83 12.01
CA PRO A 59 0.52 6.12 12.25
C PRO A 59 1.45 4.97 11.85
N THR A 60 1.20 4.32 10.72
CA THR A 60 2.03 3.25 10.16
C THR A 60 2.58 3.68 8.80
N ARG A 61 3.88 3.51 8.58
CA ARG A 61 4.52 3.83 7.30
C ARG A 61 5.03 2.57 6.61
N ARG A 62 4.68 2.42 5.33
CA ARG A 62 5.24 1.39 4.46
C ARG A 62 6.48 1.93 3.76
N ARG A 63 7.59 1.18 3.77
CA ARG A 63 8.80 1.52 3.03
C ARG A 63 9.00 0.55 1.86
N THR A 64 8.89 1.06 0.63
CA THR A 64 9.17 0.31 -0.59
C THR A 64 10.61 0.57 -1.01
N ARG A 65 11.34 -0.49 -1.43
CA ARG A 65 12.73 -0.40 -1.90
C ARG A 65 12.83 -1.02 -3.28
N ILE A 66 13.77 -0.52 -4.08
CA ILE A 66 14.13 -1.11 -5.37
C ILE A 66 15.32 -2.03 -5.14
N GLY A 67 15.21 -3.28 -5.57
CA GLY A 67 16.28 -4.27 -5.51
C GLY A 67 16.77 -4.63 -6.91
N TYR A 68 18.08 -4.70 -7.09
CA TYR A 68 18.74 -5.19 -8.30
C TYR A 68 20.08 -5.85 -7.91
N ARG A 69 20.64 -6.67 -8.80
CA ARG A 69 21.96 -7.30 -8.59
C ARG A 69 23.04 -6.22 -8.49
N SER A 70 24.03 -6.39 -7.60
CA SER A 70 25.11 -5.42 -7.37
C SER A 70 25.78 -4.90 -8.64
N GLY A 71 26.07 -5.79 -9.61
CA GLY A 71 26.68 -5.42 -10.89
C GLY A 71 25.74 -4.76 -11.92
N ALA A 72 24.42 -4.77 -11.67
CA ALA A 72 23.43 -4.22 -12.60
C ALA A 72 23.15 -2.72 -12.36
N ALA A 73 23.72 -2.12 -11.31
CA ALA A 73 23.46 -0.74 -10.93
C ALA A 73 23.80 0.26 -12.06
N ALA A 74 24.90 0.03 -12.77
CA ALA A 74 25.38 0.89 -13.86
C ALA A 74 24.71 0.58 -15.21
N HIS A 75 23.88 -0.46 -15.31
CA HIS A 75 23.25 -0.84 -16.56
C HIS A 75 22.24 0.26 -16.98
N PRO A 76 22.32 0.81 -18.21
CA PRO A 76 21.48 1.95 -18.62
C PRO A 76 19.98 1.72 -18.42
N ALA A 77 19.48 0.52 -18.75
CA ALA A 77 18.07 0.17 -18.54
C ALA A 77 17.66 0.17 -17.05
N VAL A 78 18.53 -0.30 -16.15
CA VAL A 78 18.25 -0.30 -14.70
C VAL A 78 18.21 1.13 -14.18
N MET A 79 19.18 1.94 -14.58
CA MET A 79 19.23 3.36 -14.23
C MET A 79 18.00 4.12 -14.71
N ALA A 80 17.56 3.89 -15.95
CA ALA A 80 16.37 4.50 -16.51
C ALA A 80 15.12 4.17 -15.68
N VAL A 81 14.89 2.88 -15.37
CA VAL A 81 13.73 2.44 -14.58
C VAL A 81 13.79 2.98 -13.15
N VAL A 82 14.95 2.92 -12.48
CA VAL A 82 15.11 3.45 -11.11
C VAL A 82 14.83 4.95 -11.08
N THR A 83 15.29 5.69 -12.08
CA THR A 83 15.07 7.14 -12.20
C THR A 83 13.58 7.45 -12.38
N ALA A 84 12.91 6.76 -13.30
CA ALA A 84 11.48 6.89 -13.51
C ALA A 84 10.68 6.58 -12.24
N LEU A 85 10.96 5.45 -11.57
CA LEU A 85 10.29 5.06 -10.34
C LEU A 85 10.47 6.09 -9.22
N ARG A 86 11.69 6.64 -9.05
CA ARG A 86 11.95 7.69 -8.05
C ARG A 86 11.21 8.98 -8.36
N ALA A 87 11.17 9.39 -9.63
CA ALA A 87 10.43 10.58 -10.04
C ALA A 87 8.92 10.42 -9.78
N SER A 88 8.32 9.29 -10.20
CA SER A 88 6.91 8.99 -9.96
C SER A 88 6.58 8.89 -8.47
N ALA A 89 7.42 8.24 -7.67
CA ALA A 89 7.22 8.16 -6.22
C ALA A 89 7.32 9.53 -5.54
N GLY A 90 8.26 10.38 -5.96
CA GLY A 90 8.39 11.75 -5.47
C GLY A 90 7.20 12.64 -5.84
N ALA A 91 6.57 12.42 -7.00
CA ALA A 91 5.31 13.08 -7.35
C ALA A 91 4.15 12.57 -6.46
N PHE A 92 4.06 11.26 -6.25
CA PHE A 92 2.99 10.62 -5.46
C PHE A 92 3.00 11.04 -3.98
N VAL A 93 4.17 11.11 -3.33
CA VAL A 93 4.25 11.48 -1.89
C VAL A 93 3.92 12.96 -1.65
N ARG A 94 4.02 13.81 -2.68
CA ARG A 94 3.70 15.24 -2.58
C ARG A 94 2.25 15.58 -2.94
N ALA A 95 1.49 14.62 -3.46
CA ALA A 95 0.07 14.74 -3.78
C ALA A 95 -0.80 14.36 -2.57
#